data_AF-A0A034VZC3-F1
#
_entry.id   AF-A0A034VZC3-F1
#
_cell.length_a   1.000
_cell.length_b   1.000
_cell.length_c   1.000
_cell.angle_alpha   90.00
_cell.angle_beta   90.00
_cell.angle_gamma   90.00
#
_symmetry.space_group_name_H-M   'P 1'
#
loop_
_entity.id
_entity.type
_entity.pdbx_description
1 polymer ?
#
loop_
_entity_poly.entity_id
_entity_poly.type
_entity_poly.pdbx_seq_one_letter_code
_entity_poly.pdbx_strand_id
1 'polypeptide(L)'
;MNSVWRVGIFAKNAAAAITTPCHVGSSTRFRYASIATGVAEPKTQLPDAKLASASKTVAAAEPAPSFNQQRILNKAQVKPISSQPLTDTFGRHHTYLRISLTERCNLRCQYCMPAEGVQLQPKSNLLTTEEILYLARIFVEQGVRKIRLTGGEPTVRRDIVDIIAQIKSIPKLESVGITTNGLVLTRLLLPMQRAGLDAVNISLDTLRPKRFEEITRRKGWGRVIAGIDLAIQLGYKPKLNCVLMRNFNEDEICDFVEFTKDRAVDVRFIEYMPFTGNKWQTDRLISFKESLDIIQNRWPDFAALPNGPNDTSKAYGVPGYKGQVGFITSMTEHFCGSCNRLRLTADGNIKVCLFGNKEFSLRDAIRNNCSEDDLITLIGTAVSRKKKKHAGMLNLSRMENRPMILIGG
;
A
#
# COMPACT_ATOMS: atom_id res chain seq x y z
N MET A 1 6.95 -59.82 40.47
CA MET A 1 7.86 -60.88 39.99
C MET A 1 8.87 -60.19 39.07
N ASN A 2 9.96 -59.65 39.62
CA ASN A 2 11.28 -60.30 39.80
C ASN A 2 11.93 -60.64 38.43
N SER A 3 13.19 -60.33 38.06
CA SER A 3 14.30 -59.56 38.65
C SER A 3 15.58 -59.81 37.80
N VAL A 4 16.35 -58.75 37.46
CA VAL A 4 17.85 -58.62 37.51
C VAL A 4 18.69 -59.39 36.45
N TRP A 5 19.70 -58.81 35.75
CA TRP A 5 21.12 -58.51 36.12
C TRP A 5 21.77 -57.51 35.09
N ARG A 6 22.34 -56.35 35.49
CA ARG A 6 23.77 -55.98 35.84
C ARG A 6 24.76 -55.87 34.63
N VAL A 7 25.83 -55.05 34.54
CA VAL A 7 26.40 -53.78 35.10
C VAL A 7 27.81 -53.61 34.44
N GLY A 8 28.32 -52.38 34.27
CA GLY A 8 29.78 -52.03 34.17
C GLY A 8 30.08 -51.00 33.07
N ILE A 9 30.35 -49.70 33.33
CA ILE A 9 31.49 -49.00 33.97
C ILE A 9 32.82 -49.16 33.24
N PHE A 10 33.36 -48.07 32.66
CA PHE A 10 34.67 -47.49 33.03
C PHE A 10 34.89 -46.10 32.40
N ALA A 11 35.33 -45.15 33.24
CA ALA A 11 35.80 -43.81 32.92
C ALA A 11 37.31 -43.71 33.19
N LYS A 12 38.02 -42.75 32.57
CA LYS A 12 39.27 -42.08 32.99
C LYS A 12 39.50 -40.86 32.07
N ASN A 13 39.35 -39.62 32.55
CA ASN A 13 40.35 -38.70 33.16
C ASN A 13 41.41 -38.20 32.14
N ALA A 14 41.84 -36.93 32.04
CA ALA A 14 42.07 -35.83 33.01
C ALA A 14 42.12 -34.47 32.22
N ALA A 15 41.64 -33.30 32.66
CA ALA A 15 41.98 -32.37 33.77
C ALA A 15 42.99 -31.24 33.39
N ALA A 16 42.54 -29.97 33.55
CA ALA A 16 43.24 -28.71 33.92
C ALA A 16 42.35 -27.51 33.42
N ALA A 17 41.62 -26.68 34.20
CA ALA A 17 41.90 -25.85 35.38
C ALA A 17 42.95 -24.74 35.05
N ILE A 18 42.68 -23.42 35.05
CA ILE A 18 42.39 -22.52 36.20
C ILE A 18 42.19 -21.02 35.73
N THR A 19 41.17 -20.36 36.28
CA THR A 19 40.94 -18.93 36.72
C THR A 19 41.25 -17.65 35.91
N THR A 20 40.26 -16.72 35.99
CA THR A 20 40.15 -15.24 35.83
C THR A 20 41.19 -14.37 36.62
N PRO A 21 41.33 -13.00 36.55
CA PRO A 21 40.32 -11.92 36.34
C PRO A 21 40.78 -10.58 35.63
N CYS A 22 39.95 -9.51 35.76
CA CYS A 22 39.96 -8.11 35.27
C CYS A 22 41.18 -7.18 35.48
N HIS A 23 41.35 -6.15 34.61
CA HIS A 23 41.48 -4.68 34.90
C HIS A 23 41.75 -3.86 33.60
N VAL A 24 40.94 -2.85 33.23
CA VAL A 24 41.07 -1.38 33.41
C VAL A 24 42.35 -0.72 32.84
N GLY A 25 42.18 0.26 31.91
CA GLY A 25 43.01 1.49 31.90
C GLY A 25 43.68 1.96 30.60
N SER A 26 43.23 3.15 30.15
CA SER A 26 44.04 4.28 29.63
C SER A 26 44.42 4.40 28.13
N SER A 27 43.92 5.52 27.57
CA SER A 27 44.53 6.49 26.65
C SER A 27 45.92 6.24 26.03
N THR A 28 46.07 6.47 24.72
CA THR A 28 46.98 7.50 24.17
C THR A 28 46.76 7.79 22.67
N ARG A 29 47.04 9.05 22.30
CA ARG A 29 47.00 9.68 20.97
C ARG A 29 48.29 9.44 20.17
N PHE A 30 48.22 9.86 18.89
CA PHE A 30 49.30 10.21 17.92
C PHE A 30 49.72 9.08 16.96
N ARG A 31 50.07 9.29 15.67
CA ARG A 31 50.19 10.48 14.79
C ARG A 31 50.19 10.04 13.31
N TYR A 32 49.68 10.93 12.46
CA TYR A 32 50.07 11.26 11.08
C TYR A 32 51.13 10.44 10.32
N ALA A 33 50.81 10.14 9.05
CA ALA A 33 51.76 10.21 7.93
C ALA A 33 51.12 10.94 6.73
N SER A 34 51.90 11.85 6.15
CA SER A 34 51.67 12.71 4.99
C SER A 34 52.62 12.29 3.85
N ILE A 35 52.55 13.00 2.70
CA ILE A 35 53.46 13.08 1.53
C ILE A 35 52.94 12.26 0.32
N ALA A 36 52.81 12.74 -0.93
CA ALA A 36 53.20 13.95 -1.70
C ALA A 36 52.24 14.06 -2.92
N THR A 37 51.66 15.21 -3.29
CA THR A 37 52.12 16.29 -4.21
C THR A 37 52.61 15.87 -5.60
N GLY A 38 51.93 16.37 -6.64
CA GLY A 38 52.41 16.41 -8.03
C GLY A 38 51.51 17.29 -8.91
N VAL A 39 51.93 18.55 -9.11
CA VAL A 39 51.35 19.56 -10.02
C VAL A 39 52.23 19.61 -11.28
N ALA A 40 51.63 19.81 -12.46
CA ALA A 40 52.33 20.37 -13.63
C ALA A 40 51.33 21.06 -14.59
N GLU A 41 51.57 22.35 -14.87
CA GLU A 41 50.93 23.17 -15.92
C GLU A 41 51.84 23.24 -17.21
N PRO A 42 51.68 24.17 -18.18
CA PRO A 42 51.20 23.87 -19.53
C PRO A 42 52.24 24.20 -20.63
N LYS A 43 51.94 23.87 -21.90
CA LYS A 43 52.66 24.43 -23.06
C LYS A 43 51.71 24.85 -24.18
N THR A 44 51.79 26.13 -24.50
CA THR A 44 51.27 26.85 -25.67
C THR A 44 52.08 26.56 -26.94
N GLN A 45 51.42 26.55 -28.11
CA GLN A 45 51.97 27.06 -29.38
C GLN A 45 50.85 27.32 -30.40
N LEU A 46 50.86 28.52 -30.98
CA LEU A 46 50.06 29.00 -32.13
C LEU A 46 50.71 28.55 -33.47
N PRO A 47 49.98 28.68 -34.60
CA PRO A 47 50.34 29.79 -35.52
C PRO A 47 49.15 30.52 -36.17
N ASP A 48 49.44 31.77 -36.55
CA ASP A 48 48.61 32.76 -37.28
C ASP A 48 48.37 32.41 -38.76
N ALA A 49 47.22 32.83 -39.33
CA ALA A 49 47.15 33.92 -40.33
C ALA A 49 45.77 34.10 -41.02
N LYS A 50 45.26 35.33 -40.86
CA LYS A 50 44.60 36.25 -41.83
C LYS A 50 43.11 36.12 -42.25
N LEU A 51 42.39 37.15 -41.78
CA LEU A 51 41.45 38.08 -42.45
C LEU A 51 40.20 37.54 -43.18
N ALA A 52 39.02 37.88 -42.63
CA ALA A 52 38.09 38.83 -43.26
C ALA A 52 37.08 39.36 -42.25
N SER A 53 36.87 40.67 -42.28
CA SER A 53 36.01 41.49 -41.44
C SER A 53 34.51 41.35 -41.75
N ALA A 54 33.68 41.27 -40.72
CA ALA A 54 32.30 41.76 -40.78
C ALA A 54 31.83 42.17 -39.38
N SER A 55 31.85 43.47 -39.12
CA SER A 55 31.23 44.09 -37.94
C SER A 55 29.72 43.86 -37.96
N LYS A 56 29.19 43.15 -36.96
CA LYS A 56 27.76 43.19 -36.61
C LYS A 56 27.63 43.66 -35.17
N THR A 57 27.00 44.82 -35.03
CA THR A 57 26.50 45.42 -33.80
C THR A 57 25.76 44.37 -32.95
N VAL A 58 26.26 44.14 -31.73
CA VAL A 58 25.58 43.34 -30.71
C VAL A 58 24.52 44.24 -30.08
N ALA A 59 23.26 44.10 -30.51
CA ALA A 59 22.13 44.61 -29.76
C ALA A 59 22.01 43.78 -28.47
N ALA A 60 21.99 44.45 -27.32
CA ALA A 60 21.75 43.82 -26.03
C ALA A 60 20.42 43.06 -26.07
N ALA A 61 20.47 41.75 -25.84
CA ALA A 61 19.28 40.92 -25.72
C ALA A 61 18.52 41.35 -24.46
N GLU A 62 17.24 41.72 -24.62
CA GLU A 62 16.34 42.01 -23.52
C GLU A 62 16.22 40.80 -22.58
N PRO A 63 16.14 41.02 -21.25
CA PRO A 63 16.01 39.93 -20.30
C PRO A 63 14.68 39.21 -20.51
N ALA A 64 14.73 37.87 -20.53
CA ALA A 64 13.55 37.03 -20.61
C ALA A 64 12.55 37.38 -19.49
N PRO A 65 11.24 37.50 -19.79
CA PRO A 65 10.28 37.96 -18.82
C PRO A 65 10.14 36.96 -17.66
N SER A 66 10.03 37.50 -16.45
CA SER A 66 9.78 36.73 -15.23
C SER A 66 8.48 35.92 -15.32
N PHE A 67 8.39 34.81 -14.58
CA PHE A 67 7.26 33.87 -14.52
C PHE A 67 5.88 34.54 -14.38
N ASN A 68 5.81 35.76 -13.82
CA ASN A 68 4.56 36.51 -13.66
C ASN A 68 4.01 37.11 -14.96
N GLN A 69 4.85 37.39 -15.96
CA GLN A 69 4.42 38.07 -17.18
C GLN A 69 3.86 37.09 -18.23
N GLN A 70 4.30 35.83 -18.21
CA GLN A 70 3.73 34.77 -19.05
C GLN A 70 2.28 34.39 -18.68
N ARG A 71 1.86 34.71 -17.44
CA ARG A 71 0.50 34.43 -16.95
C ARG A 71 -0.57 35.38 -17.52
N ILE A 72 -0.17 36.55 -18.05
CA ILE A 72 -1.12 37.56 -18.54
C ILE A 72 -1.46 37.35 -20.03
N LEU A 73 -0.60 36.70 -20.81
CA LEU A 73 -0.79 36.54 -22.27
C LEU A 73 -1.42 35.21 -22.70
N ASN A 74 -1.48 34.20 -21.82
CA ASN A 74 -2.17 32.94 -22.08
C ASN A 74 -3.38 32.75 -21.17
N LYS A 75 -4.39 33.63 -21.31
CA LYS A 75 -5.78 33.25 -21.04
C LYS A 75 -6.27 32.31 -22.15
N ALA A 76 -5.65 31.14 -22.27
CA ALA A 76 -6.36 30.00 -22.80
C ALA A 76 -7.55 29.79 -21.86
N GLN A 77 -8.76 29.92 -22.37
CA GLN A 77 -9.99 29.69 -21.62
C GLN A 77 -9.96 28.29 -21.01
N VAL A 78 -9.46 28.17 -19.78
CA VAL A 78 -9.71 26.99 -18.95
C VAL A 78 -11.18 27.09 -18.59
N LYS A 79 -12.03 26.44 -19.39
CA LYS A 79 -13.42 26.20 -18.99
C LYS A 79 -13.38 25.59 -17.58
N PRO A 80 -14.17 26.10 -16.62
CA PRO A 80 -14.22 25.50 -15.29
C PRO A 80 -14.57 24.02 -15.45
N ILE A 81 -13.63 23.17 -15.07
CA ILE A 81 -13.79 21.72 -15.08
C ILE A 81 -14.83 21.42 -13.99
N SER A 82 -16.09 21.24 -14.38
CA SER A 82 -17.20 20.70 -13.57
C SER A 82 -17.40 21.32 -12.18
N SER A 83 -18.64 21.71 -11.83
CA SER A 83 -18.99 22.05 -10.45
C SER A 83 -18.79 20.91 -9.43
N GLN A 84 -18.39 19.72 -9.89
CA GLN A 84 -18.07 18.55 -9.08
C GLN A 84 -16.71 17.94 -9.49
N PRO A 85 -15.60 18.23 -8.79
CA PRO A 85 -14.26 17.76 -9.16
C PRO A 85 -14.06 16.26 -8.93
N LEU A 86 -14.92 15.60 -8.13
CA LEU A 86 -14.84 14.16 -7.86
C LEU A 86 -15.79 13.30 -8.70
N THR A 87 -16.39 13.88 -9.76
CA THR A 87 -17.24 13.15 -10.70
C THR A 87 -16.51 12.96 -12.03
N ASP A 88 -16.42 11.71 -12.49
CA ASP A 88 -15.75 11.42 -13.76
C ASP A 88 -16.66 11.55 -15.00
N THR A 89 -16.09 11.34 -16.18
CA THR A 89 -16.79 11.45 -17.48
C THR A 89 -17.86 10.38 -17.71
N PHE A 90 -18.03 9.43 -16.78
CA PHE A 90 -19.03 8.38 -16.82
C PHE A 90 -20.11 8.58 -15.75
N GLY A 91 -20.12 9.73 -15.06
CA GLY A 91 -21.09 10.06 -14.02
C GLY A 91 -20.86 9.35 -12.70
N ARG A 92 -19.70 8.71 -12.50
CA ARG A 92 -19.37 8.06 -11.22
C ARG A 92 -18.87 9.11 -10.25
N HIS A 93 -19.59 9.28 -9.13
CA HIS A 93 -19.15 10.15 -8.05
C HIS A 93 -18.21 9.41 -7.09
N HIS A 94 -17.01 9.94 -6.86
CA HIS A 94 -15.98 9.27 -6.07
C HIS A 94 -16.00 9.68 -4.59
N THR A 95 -16.71 8.89 -3.78
CA THR A 95 -16.90 9.14 -2.35
C THR A 95 -15.91 8.40 -1.44
N TYR A 96 -15.00 7.59 -1.99
CA TYR A 96 -14.10 6.73 -1.23
C TYR A 96 -12.63 6.97 -1.59
N LEU A 97 -11.85 7.53 -0.65
CA LEU A 97 -10.41 7.73 -0.77
C LEU A 97 -9.64 6.65 -0.02
N ARG A 98 -8.59 6.10 -0.63
CA ARG A 98 -7.56 5.31 0.05
C ARG A 98 -6.28 6.10 0.14
N ILE A 99 -5.68 6.18 1.32
CA ILE A 99 -4.43 6.91 1.56
C ILE A 99 -3.37 5.91 2.00
N SER A 100 -2.33 5.76 1.18
CA SER A 100 -1.13 5.00 1.53
C SER A 100 -0.24 5.86 2.40
N LEU A 101 -0.04 5.47 3.67
CA LEU A 101 0.65 6.30 4.65
C LEU A 101 2.18 6.12 4.67
N THR A 102 2.67 5.05 4.05
CA THR A 102 4.08 4.66 4.06
C THR A 102 4.33 3.61 2.99
N GLU A 103 5.56 3.45 2.54
CA GLU A 103 5.98 2.34 1.66
C GLU A 103 6.56 1.15 2.46
N ARG A 104 6.78 1.34 3.77
CA ARG A 104 7.36 0.30 4.63
C ARG A 104 6.32 -0.77 4.97
N CYS A 105 6.79 -2.01 5.05
CA CYS A 105 6.01 -3.12 5.56
C CYS A 105 6.89 -4.07 6.39
N ASN A 106 6.31 -4.63 7.44
CA ASN A 106 6.94 -5.63 8.31
C ASN A 106 6.76 -7.08 7.79
N LEU A 107 6.07 -7.28 6.67
CA LEU A 107 5.98 -8.53 5.90
C LEU A 107 6.67 -8.43 4.53
N ARG A 108 6.85 -9.57 3.85
CA ARG A 108 7.40 -9.67 2.48
C ARG A 108 6.56 -10.65 1.65
N CYS A 109 5.27 -10.36 1.52
CA CYS A 109 4.31 -11.26 0.87
C CYS A 109 4.67 -11.53 -0.60
N GLN A 110 4.69 -12.80 -1.01
CA GLN A 110 5.19 -13.21 -2.34
C GLN A 110 4.47 -12.52 -3.52
N TYR A 111 3.15 -12.27 -3.41
CA TYR A 111 2.36 -11.61 -4.46
C TYR A 111 2.41 -10.08 -4.43
N CYS A 112 3.01 -9.48 -3.41
CA CYS A 112 2.98 -8.03 -3.18
C CYS A 112 4.35 -7.38 -3.35
N MET A 113 5.41 -8.05 -2.87
CA MET A 113 6.76 -7.50 -2.83
C MET A 113 7.81 -8.63 -2.94
N PRO A 114 8.91 -8.41 -3.69
CA PRO A 114 10.02 -9.35 -3.78
C PRO A 114 10.68 -9.64 -2.42
N ALA A 115 11.48 -10.70 -2.31
CA ALA A 115 12.02 -11.17 -1.04
C ALA A 115 12.98 -10.15 -0.41
N GLU A 116 13.82 -9.58 -1.26
CA GLU A 116 14.75 -8.49 -1.03
C GLU A 116 14.07 -7.16 -0.67
N GLY A 117 12.76 -7.03 -0.95
CA GLY A 117 11.99 -5.81 -0.77
C GLY A 117 12.05 -4.86 -1.97
N VAL A 118 11.35 -3.74 -1.87
CA VAL A 118 11.38 -2.68 -2.90
C VAL A 118 12.30 -1.54 -2.46
N GLN A 119 12.85 -0.82 -3.43
CA GLN A 119 13.54 0.44 -3.15
C GLN A 119 12.56 1.45 -2.57
N LEU A 120 12.82 1.89 -1.35
CA LEU A 120 11.99 2.85 -0.65
C LEU A 120 12.42 4.27 -1.00
N GLN A 121 11.43 5.16 -1.13
CA GLN A 121 11.68 6.57 -1.29
C GLN A 121 12.33 7.17 -0.03
N PRO A 122 13.23 8.18 -0.20
CA PRO A 122 13.68 9.01 0.91
C PRO A 122 12.50 9.60 1.68
N LYS A 123 12.63 9.80 2.99
CA LYS A 123 11.55 10.39 3.81
C LYS A 123 11.06 11.74 3.28
N SER A 124 11.96 12.55 2.73
CA SER A 124 11.63 13.83 2.09
C SER A 124 10.67 13.67 0.92
N ASN A 125 10.63 12.52 0.25
CA ASN A 125 9.75 12.26 -0.88
C ASN A 125 8.41 11.66 -0.44
N LEU A 126 8.17 11.43 0.85
CA LEU A 126 6.88 10.97 1.34
C LEU A 126 6.04 12.16 1.80
N LEU A 127 4.71 11.99 1.79
CA LEU A 127 3.82 12.95 2.41
C LEU A 127 4.03 12.99 3.92
N THR A 128 4.16 14.20 4.44
CA THR A 128 4.12 14.50 5.89
C THR A 128 2.72 14.30 6.44
N THR A 129 2.58 14.33 7.77
CA THR A 129 1.28 14.20 8.44
C THR A 129 0.39 15.39 8.09
N GLU A 130 0.96 16.59 8.09
CA GLU A 130 0.31 17.85 7.75
C GLU A 130 -0.21 17.82 6.31
N GLU A 131 0.61 17.37 5.35
CA GLU A 131 0.20 17.23 3.95
C GLU A 131 -0.92 16.19 3.78
N ILE A 132 -0.88 15.07 4.52
CA ILE A 132 -1.95 14.05 4.49
C ILE A 132 -3.26 14.62 5.00
N LEU A 133 -3.24 15.34 6.11
CA LEU A 133 -4.43 15.92 6.72
C LEU A 133 -5.01 17.04 5.85
N TYR A 134 -4.15 17.88 5.27
CA TYR A 134 -4.55 18.91 4.33
C TYR A 134 -5.26 18.31 3.10
N LEU A 135 -4.67 17.29 2.48
CA LEU A 135 -5.29 16.60 1.34
C LEU A 135 -6.58 15.89 1.75
N ALA A 136 -6.61 15.20 2.88
CA ALA A 136 -7.80 14.52 3.39
C ALA A 136 -8.97 15.50 3.57
N ARG A 137 -8.71 16.68 4.14
CA ARG A 137 -9.72 17.75 4.29
C ARG A 137 -10.30 18.15 2.93
N ILE A 138 -9.44 18.50 1.97
CA ILE A 138 -9.88 18.90 0.62
C ILE A 138 -10.75 17.81 0.00
N PHE A 139 -10.32 16.55 0.02
CA PHE A 139 -11.11 15.46 -0.56
C PHE A 139 -12.48 15.32 0.10
N VAL A 140 -12.58 15.46 1.43
CA VAL A 140 -13.85 15.35 2.16
C VAL A 140 -14.79 16.51 1.82
N GLU A 141 -14.27 17.74 1.78
CA GLU A 141 -15.01 18.92 1.38
C GLU A 141 -15.58 18.77 -0.03
N GLN A 142 -14.82 18.16 -0.94
CA GLN A 142 -15.22 17.92 -2.33
C GLN A 142 -16.14 16.71 -2.56
N GLY A 143 -16.44 15.92 -1.53
CA GLY A 143 -17.44 14.83 -1.63
C GLY A 143 -17.00 13.46 -1.10
N VAL A 144 -15.74 13.28 -0.68
CA VAL A 144 -15.33 12.04 -0.01
C VAL A 144 -16.06 11.91 1.32
N ARG A 145 -16.60 10.72 1.59
CA ARG A 145 -17.27 10.38 2.85
C ARG A 145 -16.59 9.24 3.59
N LYS A 146 -15.74 8.49 2.90
CA LYS A 146 -14.99 7.37 3.46
C LYS A 146 -13.51 7.47 3.16
N ILE A 147 -12.68 7.30 4.18
CA ILE A 147 -11.23 7.21 4.05
C ILE A 147 -10.77 5.84 4.55
N ARG A 148 -9.88 5.21 3.78
CA ARG A 148 -9.19 3.98 4.17
C ARG A 148 -7.68 4.22 4.22
N LEU A 149 -7.11 4.04 5.40
CA LEU A 149 -5.69 4.09 5.64
C LEU A 149 -5.04 2.77 5.26
N THR A 150 -4.00 2.86 4.45
CA THR A 150 -3.22 1.73 3.95
C THR A 150 -1.74 2.12 4.01
N GLY A 151 -0.88 1.40 3.31
CA GLY A 151 0.53 1.74 3.16
C GLY A 151 1.19 0.74 2.22
N GLY A 152 2.43 0.40 2.55
CA GLY A 152 2.77 -0.98 2.79
C GLY A 152 1.95 -1.50 3.97
N GLU A 153 2.46 -1.34 5.19
CA GLU A 153 1.71 -1.63 6.41
C GLU A 153 1.48 -0.33 7.22
N PRO A 154 0.25 0.20 7.34
CA PRO A 154 0.00 1.47 8.01
C PRO A 154 0.45 1.48 9.48
N THR A 155 0.36 0.34 10.17
CA THR A 155 0.66 0.25 11.61
C THR A 155 2.16 0.31 11.95
N VAL A 156 3.05 0.35 10.94
CA VAL A 156 4.48 0.66 11.17
C VAL A 156 4.73 2.15 11.35
N ARG A 157 3.77 3.01 10.99
CA ARG A 157 3.85 4.45 11.17
C ARG A 157 3.54 4.79 12.63
N ARG A 158 4.42 5.59 13.27
CA ARG A 158 4.39 5.82 14.72
C ARG A 158 3.19 6.66 15.17
N ASP A 159 2.75 7.58 14.33
CA ASP A 159 1.67 8.55 14.54
C ASP A 159 0.33 8.08 13.95
N ILE A 160 0.15 6.77 13.71
CA ILE A 160 -1.08 6.23 13.10
C ILE A 160 -2.34 6.55 13.92
N VAL A 161 -2.24 6.55 15.24
CA VAL A 161 -3.36 6.86 16.14
C VAL A 161 -3.76 8.34 16.00
N ASP A 162 -2.78 9.24 15.96
CA ASP A 162 -3.00 10.68 15.80
C ASP A 162 -3.58 11.01 14.42
N ILE A 163 -3.12 10.33 13.36
CA ILE A 163 -3.67 10.46 12.01
C ILE A 163 -5.15 10.03 11.99
N ILE A 164 -5.50 8.92 12.63
CA ILE A 164 -6.90 8.46 12.70
C ILE A 164 -7.76 9.51 13.41
N ALA A 165 -7.30 10.02 14.56
CA ALA A 165 -8.03 11.02 15.34
C ALA A 165 -8.29 12.30 14.53
N GLN A 166 -7.24 12.85 13.90
CA GLN A 166 -7.35 14.09 13.13
C GLN A 166 -8.17 13.91 11.85
N ILE A 167 -8.04 12.79 11.15
CA ILE A 167 -8.89 12.50 9.98
C ILE A 167 -10.35 12.35 10.39
N LYS A 168 -10.63 11.63 11.50
CA LYS A 168 -12.00 11.42 11.97
C LYS A 168 -12.67 12.73 12.42
N SER A 169 -11.89 13.73 12.85
CA SER A 169 -12.42 15.06 13.19
C SER A 169 -12.81 15.92 11.99
N ILE A 170 -12.51 15.51 10.75
CA ILE A 170 -12.86 16.29 9.56
C ILE A 170 -14.40 16.30 9.39
N PRO A 171 -15.05 17.48 9.33
CA PRO A 171 -16.49 17.57 9.14
C PRO A 171 -16.96 16.85 7.87
N LYS A 172 -18.15 16.24 7.92
CA LYS A 172 -18.77 15.45 6.83
C LYS A 172 -18.12 14.10 6.54
N LEU A 173 -16.99 13.74 7.16
CA LEU A 173 -16.44 12.40 7.02
C LEU A 173 -17.28 11.40 7.85
N GLU A 174 -17.76 10.35 7.20
CA GLU A 174 -18.61 9.35 7.85
C GLU A 174 -17.76 8.23 8.46
N SER A 175 -16.74 7.76 7.73
CA SER A 175 -15.99 6.56 8.13
C SER A 175 -14.50 6.63 7.83
N VAL A 176 -13.71 6.30 8.84
CA VAL A 176 -12.27 5.99 8.75
C VAL A 176 -12.08 4.50 8.96
N GLY A 177 -11.39 3.86 8.02
CA GLY A 177 -11.00 2.47 8.17
C GLY A 177 -9.51 2.26 7.94
N ILE A 178 -8.99 1.09 8.31
CA ILE A 178 -7.61 0.66 8.06
C ILE A 178 -7.57 -0.67 7.29
N THR A 179 -6.59 -0.86 6.41
CA THR A 179 -6.20 -2.18 5.86
C THR A 179 -4.83 -2.53 6.42
N THR A 180 -4.70 -3.65 7.12
CA THR A 180 -3.48 -4.07 7.83
C THR A 180 -3.26 -5.56 7.69
N ASN A 181 -2.02 -6.02 7.84
CA ASN A 181 -1.70 -7.45 7.96
C ASN A 181 -1.99 -8.04 9.34
N GLY A 182 -2.38 -7.22 10.32
CA GLY A 182 -2.87 -7.70 11.61
C GLY A 182 -1.80 -7.96 12.67
N LEU A 183 -0.50 -7.98 12.34
CA LEU A 183 0.56 -8.43 13.25
C LEU A 183 0.66 -7.68 14.58
N VAL A 184 0.25 -6.42 14.61
CA VAL A 184 0.35 -5.54 15.78
C VAL A 184 -1.01 -5.05 16.27
N LEU A 185 -2.11 -5.61 15.75
CA LEU A 185 -3.46 -5.19 16.10
C LEU A 185 -3.75 -5.34 17.59
N THR A 186 -3.29 -6.43 18.22
CA THR A 186 -3.50 -6.65 19.66
C THR A 186 -3.00 -5.50 20.54
N ARG A 187 -1.98 -4.76 20.08
CA ARG A 187 -1.44 -3.59 20.78
C ARG A 187 -2.13 -2.28 20.40
N LEU A 188 -2.47 -2.11 19.12
CA LEU A 188 -2.89 -0.81 18.58
C LEU A 188 -4.40 -0.66 18.41
N LEU A 189 -5.16 -1.76 18.39
CA LEU A 189 -6.57 -1.69 18.00
C LEU A 189 -7.42 -0.87 18.98
N LEU A 190 -7.22 -1.04 20.29
CA LEU A 190 -7.94 -0.25 21.30
C LEU A 190 -7.61 1.25 21.23
N PRO A 191 -6.33 1.68 21.18
CA PRO A 191 -5.99 3.09 20.92
C PRO A 191 -6.60 3.64 19.63
N MET A 192 -6.56 2.87 18.53
CA MET A 192 -7.16 3.30 17.26
C MET A 192 -8.68 3.40 17.33
N GLN A 193 -9.36 2.49 18.04
CA GLN A 193 -10.81 2.56 18.27
C GLN A 193 -11.18 3.83 19.03
N ARG A 194 -10.44 4.17 20.10
CA ARG A 194 -10.63 5.42 20.87
C ARG A 194 -10.39 6.68 20.02
N ALA A 195 -9.47 6.60 19.07
CA ALA A 195 -9.24 7.67 18.08
C ALA A 195 -10.34 7.76 17.01
N GLY A 196 -11.31 6.83 16.99
CA GLY A 196 -12.46 6.86 16.09
C GLY A 196 -12.30 6.01 14.82
N LEU A 197 -11.47 4.97 14.84
CA LEU A 197 -11.40 3.97 13.78
C LEU A 197 -12.72 3.17 13.69
N ASP A 198 -13.40 3.23 12.54
CA ASP A 198 -14.72 2.61 12.36
C ASP A 198 -14.67 1.20 11.76
N ALA A 199 -13.63 0.88 10.97
CA ALA A 199 -13.59 -0.38 10.22
C ALA A 199 -12.18 -0.96 10.04
N VAL A 200 -12.05 -2.27 10.23
CA VAL A 200 -10.78 -2.99 10.07
C VAL A 200 -10.86 -4.00 8.92
N ASN A 201 -9.93 -3.89 7.99
CA ASN A 201 -9.65 -4.89 6.96
C ASN A 201 -8.31 -5.56 7.29
N ILE A 202 -8.31 -6.89 7.39
CA ILE A 202 -7.14 -7.69 7.77
C ILE A 202 -6.76 -8.58 6.59
N SER A 203 -5.54 -8.48 6.11
CA SER A 203 -5.01 -9.39 5.08
C SER A 203 -4.57 -10.70 5.71
N LEU A 204 -5.21 -11.81 5.34
CA LEU A 204 -4.89 -13.15 5.80
C LEU A 204 -5.17 -14.17 4.68
N ASP A 205 -4.11 -14.71 4.09
CA ASP A 205 -4.20 -15.57 2.89
C ASP A 205 -4.24 -17.07 3.21
N THR A 206 -4.21 -17.45 4.49
CA THR A 206 -4.22 -18.85 4.95
C THR A 206 -4.56 -18.95 6.44
N LEU A 207 -5.24 -20.03 6.81
CA LEU A 207 -5.51 -20.41 8.20
C LEU A 207 -4.44 -21.36 8.76
N ARG A 208 -3.43 -21.74 7.95
CA ARG A 208 -2.34 -22.64 8.35
C ARG A 208 -1.07 -21.86 8.75
N PRO A 209 -0.54 -22.05 9.97
CA PRO A 209 0.63 -21.28 10.45
C PRO A 209 1.89 -21.40 9.58
N LYS A 210 2.21 -22.60 9.08
CA LYS A 210 3.38 -22.82 8.21
C LYS A 210 3.24 -22.11 6.87
N ARG A 211 2.06 -22.21 6.26
CA ARG A 211 1.72 -21.57 4.98
C ARG A 211 1.70 -20.04 5.12
N PHE A 212 1.33 -19.51 6.29
CA PHE A 212 1.44 -18.08 6.58
C PHE A 212 2.90 -17.62 6.54
N GLU A 213 3.81 -18.36 7.16
CA GLU A 213 5.24 -18.04 7.12
C GLU A 213 5.80 -18.15 5.69
N GLU A 214 5.35 -19.13 4.91
CA GLU A 214 5.72 -19.27 3.50
C GLU A 214 5.31 -18.06 2.66
N ILE A 215 4.03 -17.65 2.71
CA ILE A 215 3.55 -16.56 1.86
C ILE A 215 4.08 -15.20 2.32
N THR A 216 4.15 -14.95 3.62
CA THR A 216 4.54 -13.65 4.17
C THR A 216 6.04 -13.49 4.41
N ARG A 217 6.80 -14.61 4.38
CA ARG A 217 8.22 -14.74 4.74
C ARG A 217 8.54 -14.31 6.17
N ARG A 218 7.55 -14.33 7.07
CA ARG A 218 7.66 -13.94 8.48
C ARG A 218 6.70 -14.75 9.34
N LYS A 219 7.10 -14.97 10.60
CA LYS A 219 6.20 -15.55 11.62
C LYS A 219 5.21 -14.52 12.13
N GLY A 220 4.05 -14.99 12.58
CA GLY A 220 3.10 -14.12 13.27
C GLY A 220 1.63 -14.50 13.12
N TRP A 221 1.32 -15.63 12.48
CA TRP A 221 -0.05 -16.13 12.33
C TRP A 221 -0.88 -16.02 13.60
N GLY A 222 -0.38 -16.52 14.74
CA GLY A 222 -1.11 -16.47 16.02
C GLY A 222 -1.42 -15.06 16.50
N ARG A 223 -0.56 -14.07 16.19
CA ARG A 223 -0.82 -12.65 16.50
C ARG A 223 -1.92 -12.08 15.62
N VAL A 224 -1.99 -12.50 14.35
CA VAL A 224 -3.05 -12.08 13.42
C VAL A 224 -4.39 -12.65 13.87
N ILE A 225 -4.46 -13.94 14.20
CA ILE A 225 -5.68 -14.57 14.73
C ILE A 225 -6.14 -13.89 16.03
N ALA A 226 -5.24 -13.68 16.98
CA ALA A 226 -5.55 -12.95 18.20
C ALA A 226 -6.03 -11.50 17.93
N GLY A 227 -5.49 -10.84 16.91
CA GLY A 227 -5.95 -9.53 16.46
C GLY A 227 -7.36 -9.54 15.85
N ILE A 228 -7.71 -10.60 15.12
CA ILE A 228 -9.06 -10.83 14.59
C ILE A 228 -10.05 -11.03 15.73
N ASP A 229 -9.72 -11.91 16.68
CA ASP A 229 -10.58 -12.21 17.83
C ASP A 229 -10.77 -10.94 18.71
N LEU A 230 -9.70 -10.17 18.94
CA LEU A 230 -9.80 -8.88 19.64
C LEU A 230 -10.71 -7.90 18.89
N ALA A 231 -10.62 -7.83 17.56
CA ALA A 231 -11.49 -6.95 16.78
C ALA A 231 -12.97 -7.31 16.96
N ILE A 232 -13.29 -8.61 16.95
CA ILE A 232 -14.65 -9.10 17.20
C ILE A 232 -15.10 -8.74 18.62
N GLN A 233 -14.24 -8.96 19.64
CA GLN A 233 -14.52 -8.62 21.03
C GLN A 233 -14.80 -7.13 21.25
N LEU A 234 -14.09 -6.26 20.51
CA LEU A 234 -14.29 -4.81 20.54
C LEU A 234 -15.51 -4.34 19.71
N GLY A 235 -16.30 -5.26 19.16
CA GLY A 235 -17.52 -4.97 18.42
C GLY A 235 -17.34 -4.70 16.93
N TYR A 236 -16.13 -4.87 16.38
CA TYR A 236 -15.94 -4.81 14.93
C TYR A 236 -16.49 -6.05 14.24
N LYS A 237 -16.89 -5.88 12.97
CA LYS A 237 -17.08 -6.97 12.00
C LYS A 237 -15.90 -6.95 11.03
N PRO A 238 -14.73 -7.53 11.39
CA PRO A 238 -13.53 -7.36 10.58
C PRO A 238 -13.67 -8.07 9.24
N LYS A 239 -13.08 -7.45 8.22
CA LYS A 239 -13.06 -7.97 6.85
C LYS A 239 -11.75 -8.69 6.59
N LEU A 240 -11.79 -9.99 6.35
CA LEU A 240 -10.59 -10.79 6.09
C LEU A 240 -10.36 -10.88 4.59
N ASN A 241 -9.37 -10.16 4.07
CA ASN A 241 -9.04 -10.21 2.65
C ASN A 241 -8.05 -11.37 2.40
N CYS A 242 -8.45 -12.34 1.60
CA CYS A 242 -7.66 -13.50 1.20
C CYS A 242 -7.51 -13.52 -0.33
N VAL A 243 -6.28 -13.41 -0.83
CA VAL A 243 -6.00 -13.57 -2.26
C VAL A 243 -5.95 -15.07 -2.58
N LEU A 244 -6.90 -15.53 -3.39
CA LEU A 244 -6.97 -16.93 -3.80
C LEU A 244 -5.96 -17.22 -4.91
N MET A 245 -5.13 -18.23 -4.69
CA MET A 245 -4.06 -18.63 -5.60
C MET A 245 -4.08 -20.16 -5.73
N ARG A 246 -4.16 -20.64 -6.97
CA ARG A 246 -4.04 -22.07 -7.28
C ARG A 246 -2.65 -22.58 -6.90
N ASN A 247 -2.60 -23.84 -6.50
CA ASN A 247 -1.45 -24.57 -5.98
C ASN A 247 -0.89 -23.93 -4.70
N PHE A 248 -1.74 -23.25 -3.93
CA PHE A 248 -1.33 -22.60 -2.70
C PHE A 248 -2.38 -22.67 -1.60
N ASN A 249 -3.56 -22.07 -1.79
CA ASN A 249 -4.59 -21.95 -0.73
C ASN A 249 -6.01 -22.33 -1.18
N GLU A 250 -6.18 -22.93 -2.36
CA GLU A 250 -7.47 -23.43 -2.82
C GLU A 250 -8.09 -24.48 -1.89
N ASP A 251 -7.24 -25.25 -1.21
CA ASP A 251 -7.66 -26.30 -0.29
C ASP A 251 -8.22 -25.74 1.04
N GLU A 252 -8.03 -24.44 1.31
CA GLU A 252 -8.56 -23.75 2.49
C GLU A 252 -9.83 -22.93 2.19
N ILE A 253 -10.35 -22.94 0.95
CA ILE A 253 -11.57 -22.16 0.60
C ILE A 253 -12.72 -22.51 1.55
N CYS A 254 -13.00 -23.80 1.73
CA CYS A 254 -14.04 -24.26 2.64
C CYS A 254 -13.68 -24.01 4.11
N ASP A 255 -12.40 -24.08 4.49
CA ASP A 255 -11.97 -23.80 5.87
C ASP A 255 -12.24 -22.33 6.24
N PHE A 256 -12.04 -21.41 5.30
CA PHE A 256 -12.39 -20.01 5.45
C PHE A 256 -13.91 -19.75 5.53
N VAL A 257 -14.73 -20.54 4.82
CA VAL A 257 -16.19 -20.48 4.98
C VAL A 257 -16.58 -20.97 6.38
N GLU A 258 -16.04 -22.11 6.82
CA GLU A 258 -16.28 -22.64 8.18
C GLU A 258 -15.82 -21.64 9.27
N PHE A 259 -14.73 -20.89 9.01
CA PHE A 259 -14.24 -19.86 9.93
C PHE A 259 -15.29 -18.78 10.25
N THR A 260 -16.26 -18.55 9.36
CA THR A 260 -17.36 -17.58 9.51
C THR A 260 -18.55 -18.11 10.32
N LYS A 261 -18.58 -19.40 10.67
CA LYS A 261 -19.70 -20.04 11.37
C LYS A 261 -20.04 -19.36 12.68
N ASP A 262 -19.07 -19.31 13.59
CA ASP A 262 -19.25 -18.78 14.94
C ASP A 262 -18.68 -17.37 15.13
N ARG A 263 -18.07 -16.80 14.08
CA ARG A 263 -17.38 -15.51 14.11
C ARG A 263 -18.08 -14.51 13.20
N ALA A 264 -18.35 -13.31 13.72
CA ALA A 264 -18.93 -12.20 12.95
C ALA A 264 -17.88 -11.54 12.04
N VAL A 265 -17.36 -12.30 11.08
CA VAL A 265 -16.32 -11.88 10.12
C VAL A 265 -16.85 -11.91 8.69
N ASP A 266 -16.33 -11.01 7.86
CA ASP A 266 -16.63 -10.96 6.42
C ASP A 266 -15.37 -11.40 5.67
N VAL A 267 -15.28 -12.69 5.33
CA VAL A 267 -14.16 -13.25 4.58
C VAL A 267 -14.31 -12.90 3.12
N ARG A 268 -13.31 -12.27 2.52
CA ARG A 268 -13.33 -11.75 1.16
C ARG A 268 -12.28 -12.45 0.33
N PHE A 269 -12.72 -13.33 -0.55
CA PHE A 269 -11.87 -13.92 -1.56
C PHE A 269 -11.61 -12.93 -2.70
N ILE A 270 -10.34 -12.71 -2.99
CA ILE A 270 -9.87 -11.78 -4.01
C ILE A 270 -9.21 -12.59 -5.10
N GLU A 271 -9.67 -12.40 -6.33
CA GLU A 271 -8.98 -12.95 -7.50
C GLU A 271 -7.55 -12.41 -7.56
N TYR A 272 -6.58 -13.32 -7.72
CA TYR A 272 -5.19 -12.95 -7.97
C TYR A 272 -5.14 -11.98 -9.15
N MET A 273 -4.31 -10.93 -9.06
CA MET A 273 -4.20 -9.86 -10.07
C MET A 273 -2.75 -9.67 -10.56
N PRO A 274 -2.55 -9.26 -11.82
CA PRO A 274 -1.22 -8.97 -12.35
C PRO A 274 -0.67 -7.66 -11.81
N PHE A 275 0.44 -7.70 -11.06
CA PHE A 275 1.18 -6.52 -10.62
C PHE A 275 2.66 -6.65 -10.95
N THR A 276 3.32 -5.50 -11.14
CA THR A 276 4.76 -5.45 -11.36
C THR A 276 5.50 -6.13 -10.21
N GLY A 277 6.36 -7.10 -10.54
CA GLY A 277 7.18 -7.83 -9.59
C GLY A 277 6.51 -9.05 -8.93
N ASN A 278 5.24 -9.34 -9.19
CA ASN A 278 4.55 -10.47 -8.54
C ASN A 278 4.58 -11.79 -9.32
N LYS A 279 5.35 -11.86 -10.43
CA LYS A 279 5.48 -13.04 -11.32
C LYS A 279 4.13 -13.66 -11.70
N TRP A 280 3.17 -12.80 -12.07
CA TRP A 280 1.83 -13.20 -12.50
C TRP A 280 1.83 -14.36 -13.49
N GLN A 281 1.00 -15.37 -13.22
CA GLN A 281 0.70 -16.46 -14.13
C GLN A 281 -0.81 -16.70 -14.12
N THR A 282 -1.41 -16.84 -15.31
CA THR A 282 -2.87 -16.93 -15.46
C THR A 282 -3.44 -18.22 -14.87
N ASP A 283 -2.68 -19.31 -14.89
CA ASP A 283 -3.04 -20.62 -14.30
C ASP A 283 -3.18 -20.57 -12.77
N ARG A 284 -2.56 -19.59 -12.11
CA ARG A 284 -2.72 -19.35 -10.67
C ARG A 284 -4.06 -18.71 -10.29
N LEU A 285 -4.81 -18.19 -11.25
CA LEU A 285 -6.12 -17.61 -11.00
C LEU A 285 -7.14 -18.70 -10.63
N ILE A 286 -7.85 -18.49 -9.53
CA ILE A 286 -9.07 -19.21 -9.19
C ILE A 286 -10.22 -18.23 -9.42
N SER A 287 -11.15 -18.61 -10.29
CA SER A 287 -12.26 -17.73 -10.64
C SER A 287 -13.31 -17.66 -9.54
N PHE A 288 -14.13 -16.60 -9.57
CA PHE A 288 -15.36 -16.54 -8.78
C PHE A 288 -16.23 -17.79 -8.92
N LYS A 289 -16.50 -18.21 -10.16
CA LYS A 289 -17.36 -19.37 -10.44
C LYS A 289 -16.79 -20.64 -9.83
N GLU A 290 -15.50 -20.89 -10.04
CA GLU A 290 -14.83 -22.07 -9.47
C GLU A 290 -14.85 -22.06 -7.94
N SER A 291 -14.59 -20.90 -7.32
CA SER A 291 -14.65 -20.76 -5.86
C SER A 291 -16.07 -21.02 -5.33
N LEU A 292 -17.09 -20.52 -6.04
CA LEU A 292 -18.50 -20.72 -5.71
C LEU A 292 -18.88 -22.19 -5.82
N ASP A 293 -18.50 -22.87 -6.92
CA ASP A 293 -18.77 -24.29 -7.16
C ASP A 293 -18.14 -25.16 -6.04
N ILE A 294 -16.88 -24.86 -5.65
CA ILE A 294 -16.19 -25.55 -4.53
C ILE A 294 -16.98 -25.43 -3.23
N ILE A 295 -17.47 -24.24 -2.91
CA ILE A 295 -18.22 -23.98 -1.67
C ILE A 295 -19.59 -24.67 -1.72
N GLN A 296 -20.31 -24.54 -2.84
CA GLN A 296 -21.66 -25.11 -2.99
C GLN A 296 -21.67 -26.64 -2.99
N ASN A 297 -20.58 -27.29 -3.41
CA ASN A 297 -20.42 -28.74 -3.26
C ASN A 297 -20.45 -29.19 -1.78
N ARG A 298 -20.01 -28.34 -0.84
CA ARG A 298 -20.04 -28.62 0.60
C ARG A 298 -21.26 -28.02 1.31
N TRP A 299 -21.72 -26.85 0.87
CA TRP A 299 -22.91 -26.16 1.39
C TRP A 299 -23.86 -25.81 0.24
N PRO A 300 -24.79 -26.72 -0.13
CA PRO A 300 -25.73 -26.47 -1.23
C PRO A 300 -26.58 -25.21 -1.06
N ASP A 301 -26.88 -24.84 0.19
CA ASP A 301 -27.66 -23.63 0.53
C ASP A 301 -26.82 -22.35 0.59
N PHE A 302 -25.53 -22.39 0.21
CA PHE A 302 -24.68 -21.20 0.11
C PHE A 302 -25.17 -20.27 -1.00
N ALA A 303 -25.74 -19.15 -0.61
CA ALA A 303 -26.52 -18.27 -1.49
C ALA A 303 -26.10 -16.81 -1.36
N ALA A 304 -26.42 -16.03 -2.41
CA ALA A 304 -26.12 -14.61 -2.46
C ALA A 304 -26.90 -13.84 -1.40
N LEU A 305 -26.26 -12.85 -0.79
CA LEU A 305 -26.84 -11.88 0.13
C LEU A 305 -27.08 -10.54 -0.57
N PRO A 306 -27.92 -9.64 0.00
CA PRO A 306 -28.11 -8.31 -0.55
C PRO A 306 -26.79 -7.54 -0.69
N ASN A 307 -26.57 -6.92 -1.86
CA ASN A 307 -25.39 -6.11 -2.16
C ASN A 307 -25.79 -4.66 -2.43
N GLY A 308 -24.97 -3.71 -1.95
CA GLY A 308 -25.12 -2.29 -2.26
C GLY A 308 -24.58 -1.93 -3.66
N PRO A 309 -24.98 -0.76 -4.21
CA PRO A 309 -24.64 -0.38 -5.59
C PRO A 309 -23.13 -0.23 -5.85
N ASN A 310 -22.36 0.19 -4.84
CA ASN A 310 -20.91 0.42 -4.93
C ASN A 310 -20.09 -0.65 -4.20
N ASP A 311 -20.72 -1.74 -3.78
CA ASP A 311 -20.01 -2.81 -3.09
C ASP A 311 -18.99 -3.48 -4.00
N THR A 312 -17.81 -3.70 -3.45
CA THR A 312 -16.67 -4.26 -4.20
C THR A 312 -16.73 -5.78 -4.26
N SER A 313 -17.40 -6.39 -3.29
CA SER A 313 -17.52 -7.84 -3.13
C SER A 313 -18.96 -8.24 -3.33
N LYS A 314 -19.21 -9.35 -4.03
CA LYS A 314 -20.50 -10.03 -4.05
C LYS A 314 -20.63 -10.83 -2.76
N ALA A 315 -21.53 -10.45 -1.86
CA ALA A 315 -21.75 -11.12 -0.58
C ALA A 315 -22.60 -12.38 -0.75
N TYR A 316 -22.21 -13.42 -0.03
CA TYR A 316 -22.84 -14.74 0.07
C TYR A 316 -22.77 -15.22 1.52
N GLY A 317 -23.64 -16.15 1.89
CA GLY A 317 -23.66 -16.71 3.24
C GLY A 317 -24.16 -18.14 3.25
N VAL A 318 -23.74 -18.88 4.28
CA VAL A 318 -24.35 -20.15 4.66
C VAL A 318 -25.45 -19.84 5.69
N PRO A 319 -26.69 -20.33 5.51
CA PRO A 319 -27.74 -20.15 6.51
C PRO A 319 -27.30 -20.55 7.91
N GLY A 320 -27.57 -19.70 8.90
CA GLY A 320 -27.20 -19.91 10.31
C GLY A 320 -25.77 -19.51 10.69
N TYR A 321 -24.89 -19.21 9.73
CA TYR A 321 -23.55 -18.72 10.05
C TYR A 321 -23.61 -17.25 10.49
N LYS A 322 -22.79 -16.86 11.47
CA LYS A 322 -22.75 -15.48 11.99
C LYS A 322 -22.06 -14.51 11.03
N GLY A 323 -21.06 -14.99 10.32
CA GLY A 323 -20.29 -14.23 9.33
C GLY A 323 -20.81 -14.43 7.91
N GLN A 324 -20.04 -13.92 6.96
CA GLN A 324 -20.36 -14.02 5.53
C GLN A 324 -19.09 -14.15 4.69
N VAL A 325 -19.29 -14.48 3.42
CA VAL A 325 -18.23 -14.60 2.42
C VAL A 325 -18.49 -13.61 1.29
N GLY A 326 -17.47 -12.87 0.87
CA GLY A 326 -17.52 -11.93 -0.24
C GLY A 326 -16.57 -12.31 -1.35
N PHE A 327 -16.97 -12.14 -2.61
CA PHE A 327 -16.10 -12.38 -3.76
C PHE A 327 -15.75 -11.08 -4.47
N ILE A 328 -14.46 -10.75 -4.53
CA ILE A 328 -13.91 -9.61 -5.27
C ILE A 328 -13.40 -10.10 -6.62
N THR A 329 -14.28 -10.01 -7.62
CA THR A 329 -14.15 -10.55 -8.98
C THR A 329 -13.35 -9.61 -9.90
N SER A 330 -12.14 -9.24 -9.48
CA SER A 330 -11.34 -8.19 -10.12
C SER A 330 -10.98 -8.48 -11.58
N MET A 331 -10.92 -9.75 -11.98
CA MET A 331 -10.42 -10.18 -13.28
C MET A 331 -11.53 -10.76 -14.15
N THR A 332 -12.38 -11.63 -13.60
CA THR A 332 -13.41 -12.36 -14.36
C THR A 332 -14.68 -11.53 -14.57
N GLU A 333 -15.12 -10.81 -13.54
CA GLU A 333 -16.37 -10.04 -13.54
C GLU A 333 -16.18 -8.67 -12.87
N HIS A 334 -15.51 -7.75 -13.55
CA HIS A 334 -15.10 -6.47 -12.97
C HIS A 334 -16.27 -5.59 -12.47
N PHE A 335 -16.05 -4.82 -11.40
CA PHE A 335 -17.02 -3.86 -10.82
C PHE A 335 -16.72 -2.40 -11.19
N CYS A 336 -16.10 -2.15 -12.35
CA CYS A 336 -15.68 -0.79 -12.72
C CYS A 336 -16.84 0.20 -12.89
N GLY A 337 -18.04 -0.27 -13.27
CA GLY A 337 -19.21 0.57 -13.54
C GLY A 337 -19.67 1.39 -12.34
N SER A 338 -19.53 0.87 -11.13
CA SER A 338 -19.88 1.53 -9.86
C SER A 338 -18.67 1.94 -9.02
N CYS A 339 -17.47 1.99 -9.63
CA CYS A 339 -16.25 2.29 -8.88
C CYS A 339 -16.18 3.75 -8.42
N ASN A 340 -16.37 3.96 -7.12
CA ASN A 340 -16.29 5.27 -6.46
C ASN A 340 -14.94 5.55 -5.77
N ARG A 341 -13.87 4.81 -6.14
CA ARG A 341 -12.59 4.80 -5.41
C ARG A 341 -11.51 5.66 -6.05
N LEU A 342 -10.82 6.44 -5.22
CA LEU A 342 -9.57 7.14 -5.51
C LEU A 342 -8.45 6.67 -4.58
N ARG A 343 -7.20 6.88 -4.99
CA ARG A 343 -6.01 6.54 -4.20
C ARG A 343 -5.06 7.71 -4.15
N LEU A 344 -4.51 7.95 -2.97
CA LEU A 344 -3.38 8.81 -2.70
C LEU A 344 -2.22 7.92 -2.28
N THR A 345 -1.14 7.89 -3.06
CA THR A 345 0.05 7.09 -2.76
C THR A 345 0.89 7.77 -1.67
N ALA A 346 1.84 7.03 -1.08
CA ALA A 346 2.67 7.54 0.03
C ALA A 346 3.61 8.67 -0.40
N ASP A 347 4.04 8.67 -1.66
CA ASP A 347 4.80 9.76 -2.30
C ASP A 347 3.90 10.90 -2.82
N GLY A 348 2.60 10.82 -2.57
CA GLY A 348 1.64 11.91 -2.78
C GLY A 348 1.12 12.07 -4.19
N ASN A 349 1.08 10.97 -4.95
CA ASN A 349 0.42 10.94 -6.25
C ASN A 349 -1.07 10.53 -6.12
N ILE A 350 -1.95 11.21 -6.86
CA ILE A 350 -3.31 10.74 -7.06
C ILE A 350 -3.36 9.70 -8.18
N LYS A 351 -3.96 8.55 -7.86
CA LYS A 351 -4.20 7.44 -8.79
C LYS A 351 -5.68 7.11 -8.84
N VAL A 352 -6.30 7.35 -10.00
CA VAL A 352 -7.76 7.20 -10.20
C VAL A 352 -8.21 5.77 -10.48
N CYS A 353 -7.28 4.88 -10.80
CA CYS A 353 -7.52 3.45 -11.03
C CYS A 353 -6.32 2.63 -10.52
N LEU A 354 -6.56 1.48 -9.91
CA LEU A 354 -5.51 0.58 -9.41
C LEU A 354 -4.51 0.19 -10.52
N PHE A 355 -5.00 0.07 -11.76
CA PHE A 355 -4.22 -0.29 -12.96
C PHE A 355 -3.95 0.88 -13.92
N GLY A 356 -4.25 2.12 -13.52
CA GLY A 356 -3.94 3.29 -14.34
C GLY A 356 -2.49 3.71 -14.16
N ASN A 357 -1.72 3.85 -15.24
CA ASN A 357 -0.31 4.27 -15.17
C ASN A 357 -0.14 5.79 -14.99
N LYS A 358 -1.10 6.59 -15.46
CA LYS A 358 -1.06 8.05 -15.30
C LYS A 358 -1.41 8.45 -13.87
N GLU A 359 -0.52 9.22 -13.28
CA GLU A 359 -0.57 9.72 -11.91
C GLU A 359 -0.22 11.21 -11.91
N PHE A 360 -0.68 11.94 -10.91
CA PHE A 360 -0.37 13.37 -10.74
C PHE A 360 0.12 13.62 -9.32
N SER A 361 1.25 14.31 -9.18
CA SER A 361 1.85 14.59 -7.87
C SER A 361 1.14 15.76 -7.19
N LEU A 362 0.28 15.44 -6.22
CA LEU A 362 -0.35 16.45 -5.36
C LEU A 362 0.66 16.99 -4.33
N ARG A 363 1.62 16.15 -3.91
CA ARG A 363 2.75 16.58 -3.06
C ARG A 363 3.53 17.71 -3.69
N ASP A 364 3.96 17.53 -4.93
CA ASP A 364 4.79 18.55 -5.60
C ASP A 364 3.98 19.80 -5.90
N ALA A 365 2.67 19.67 -6.18
CA ALA A 365 1.79 20.83 -6.29
C ALA A 365 1.76 21.64 -4.98
N ILE A 366 1.51 20.98 -3.83
CA ILE A 366 1.50 21.65 -2.51
C ILE A 366 2.84 22.32 -2.22
N ARG A 367 3.95 21.62 -2.44
CA ARG A 367 5.29 22.14 -2.12
C ARG A 367 5.76 23.27 -3.02
N ASN A 368 5.19 23.38 -4.21
CA ASN A 368 5.40 24.51 -5.11
C ASN A 368 4.38 25.65 -4.88
N ASN A 369 3.72 25.68 -3.72
CA ASN A 369 2.75 26.71 -3.33
C ASN A 369 1.56 26.84 -4.30
N CYS A 370 1.10 25.72 -4.86
CA CYS A 370 -0.13 25.68 -5.64
C CYS A 370 -1.33 26.08 -4.76
N SER A 371 -2.20 26.95 -5.29
CA SER A 371 -3.41 27.37 -4.58
C SER A 371 -4.37 26.19 -4.38
N GLU A 372 -5.27 26.29 -3.39
CA GLU A 372 -6.26 25.25 -3.14
C GLU A 372 -7.19 25.04 -4.36
N ASP A 373 -7.60 26.11 -5.04
CA ASP A 373 -8.43 26.05 -6.25
C ASP A 373 -7.72 25.36 -7.42
N ASP A 374 -6.42 25.64 -7.61
CA ASP A 374 -5.60 24.97 -8.62
C ASP A 374 -5.42 23.48 -8.28
N LEU A 375 -5.27 23.15 -6.99
CA LEU A 375 -5.15 21.78 -6.53
C LEU A 375 -6.46 20.99 -6.75
N ILE A 376 -7.62 21.60 -6.48
CA ILE A 376 -8.94 21.03 -6.78
C ILE A 376 -9.10 20.82 -8.29
N THR A 377 -8.66 21.78 -9.10
CA THR A 377 -8.68 21.68 -10.57
C THR A 377 -7.79 20.54 -11.08
N LEU A 378 -6.61 20.36 -10.48
CA LEU A 378 -5.72 19.24 -10.77
C LEU A 378 -6.36 17.89 -10.42
N ILE A 379 -7.02 17.80 -9.27
CA ILE A 379 -7.77 16.61 -8.85
C ILE A 379 -8.90 16.31 -9.86
N GLY A 380 -9.70 17.30 -10.24
CA GLY A 380 -10.76 17.14 -11.24
C GLY A 380 -10.24 16.70 -12.61
N THR A 381 -9.09 17.24 -13.02
CA THR A 381 -8.40 16.80 -14.25
C THR A 381 -7.94 15.35 -14.16
N ALA A 382 -7.44 14.91 -13.00
CA ALA A 382 -7.07 13.51 -12.80
C ALA A 382 -8.31 12.60 -12.85
N VAL A 383 -9.38 12.97 -12.14
CA VAL A 383 -10.65 12.23 -12.05
C VAL A 383 -11.31 12.07 -13.42
N SER A 384 -11.41 13.14 -14.20
CA SER A 384 -11.98 13.11 -15.56
C SER A 384 -11.24 12.15 -16.52
N ARG A 385 -9.97 11.84 -16.26
CA ARG A 385 -9.19 10.88 -17.06
C ARG A 385 -9.43 9.42 -16.66
N LYS A 386 -10.25 9.15 -15.63
CA LYS A 386 -10.56 7.79 -15.20
C LYS A 386 -11.34 7.04 -16.28
N LYS A 387 -10.75 5.98 -16.83
CA LYS A 387 -11.38 5.14 -17.86
C LYS A 387 -12.64 4.42 -17.35
N LYS A 388 -13.53 4.04 -18.27
CA LYS A 388 -14.78 3.29 -17.97
C LYS A 388 -14.49 1.98 -17.23
N LYS A 389 -13.50 1.23 -17.70
CA LYS A 389 -13.00 -0.02 -17.11
C LYS A 389 -11.49 -0.14 -17.26
N HIS A 390 -10.87 -1.01 -16.47
CA HIS A 390 -9.46 -1.39 -16.68
C HIS A 390 -9.31 -2.22 -17.97
N ALA A 391 -8.08 -2.38 -18.44
CA ALA A 391 -7.80 -3.25 -19.59
C ALA A 391 -8.10 -4.72 -19.25
N GLY A 392 -8.30 -5.56 -20.26
CA GLY A 392 -8.43 -7.01 -20.05
C GLY A 392 -7.17 -7.61 -19.43
N MET A 393 -7.31 -8.77 -18.78
CA MET A 393 -6.25 -9.45 -18.03
C MET A 393 -4.90 -9.55 -18.75
N LEU A 394 -4.91 -9.99 -20.02
CA LEU A 394 -3.70 -10.15 -20.83
C LEU A 394 -2.99 -8.83 -21.14
N ASN A 395 -3.74 -7.73 -21.22
CA ASN A 395 -3.16 -6.41 -21.46
C ASN A 395 -2.61 -5.83 -20.16
N LEU A 396 -3.29 -6.07 -19.03
CA LEU A 396 -2.83 -5.61 -17.71
C LEU A 396 -1.46 -6.16 -17.34
N SER A 397 -1.19 -7.44 -17.65
CA SER A 397 0.11 -8.06 -17.35
C SER A 397 1.27 -7.47 -18.16
N ARG A 398 1.00 -6.78 -19.26
CA ARG A 398 2.00 -6.12 -20.12
C ARG A 398 2.14 -4.63 -19.86
N MET A 399 1.22 -4.04 -19.08
CA MET A 399 1.24 -2.62 -18.78
C MET A 399 2.22 -2.32 -17.64
N GLU A 400 2.99 -1.25 -17.80
CA GLU A 400 3.78 -0.72 -16.71
C GLU A 400 2.88 -0.17 -15.60
N ASN A 401 3.14 -0.59 -14.37
CA ASN A 401 2.44 -0.10 -13.18
C ASN A 401 3.37 -0.17 -11.96
N ARG A 402 2.99 0.53 -10.88
CA ARG A 402 3.68 0.39 -9.60
C ARG A 402 3.47 -1.02 -9.02
N PRO A 403 4.44 -1.55 -8.25
CA PRO A 403 4.20 -2.68 -7.35
C PRO A 403 3.07 -2.39 -6.37
N MET A 404 2.33 -3.43 -5.97
CA MET A 404 1.16 -3.31 -5.08
C MET A 404 1.47 -2.52 -3.80
N ILE A 405 2.64 -2.77 -3.21
CA ILE A 405 3.12 -2.14 -1.97
C ILE A 405 3.24 -0.61 -2.06
N LEU A 406 3.49 -0.05 -3.26
CA LEU A 406 3.65 1.39 -3.46
C LEU A 406 2.33 2.10 -3.81
N ILE A 407 1.26 1.35 -4.10
CA ILE A 407 -0.05 1.91 -4.45
C ILE A 407 -0.96 2.08 -3.21
N GLY A 408 -0.80 1.22 -2.20
CA GLY A 408 -1.67 1.17 -1.02
C GLY A 408 -2.87 0.24 -1.19
N GLY A 409 -2.71 -1.02 -0.74
CA GLY A 409 -3.63 -2.15 -0.95
C GLY A 409 -5.07 -2.02 -0.52
#